data_AF-A0A5K1GLD6-F1
#
_entry.id   AF-A0A5K1GLD6-F1
#
_cell.length_a   1.000
_cell.length_b   1.000
_cell.length_c   1.000
_cell.angle_alpha   90.00
_cell.angle_beta   90.00
_cell.angle_gamma   90.00
#
_symmetry.space_group_name_H-M   'P 1'
#
loop_
_entity.id
_entity.type
_entity.pdbx_description
1 polymer ?
#
loop_
_entity_poly.entity_id
_entity_poly.type
_entity_poly.pdbx_seq_one_letter_code
_entity_poly.pdbx_strand_id
1 'polypeptide(L)'
;EAEARQQVITDPNAIMPAAFVSFKSRWGAAVCAQTQQSSNPTIWLTEWAPEPRDVYWNNLAIPFVELAVRRLIISVAVFFLTFFFMIPIAFVQSLASIEGIEKVFPFLKPIIK
;
A
#
# COMPACT_ATOMS: atom_id res chain seq x y z
N GLU A 1 23.87 -9.04 -19.12
CA GLU A 1 22.45 -8.64 -18.96
C GLU A 1 21.51 -9.40 -19.90
N ALA A 2 21.79 -9.48 -21.20
CA ALA A 2 20.98 -10.25 -22.15
C ALA A 2 20.89 -11.75 -21.81
N GLU A 3 21.99 -12.38 -21.39
CA GLU A 3 22.02 -13.79 -20.97
C GLU A 3 21.18 -14.04 -19.70
N ALA A 4 21.24 -13.13 -18.71
CA ALA A 4 20.42 -13.21 -17.50
C ALA A 4 18.92 -13.08 -17.83
N ARG A 5 18.54 -12.21 -18.77
CA ARG A 5 17.15 -12.09 -19.24
C ARG A 5 16.69 -13.36 -19.95
N GLN A 6 17.54 -13.98 -20.77
CA GLN A 6 17.23 -15.27 -21.42
C GLN A 6 17.07 -16.40 -20.41
N GLN A 7 17.88 -16.43 -19.35
CA GLN A 7 17.73 -17.41 -18.27
C GLN A 7 16.39 -17.26 -17.54
N VAL A 8 15.99 -16.03 -17.21
CA VAL A 8 14.68 -15.76 -16.55
C VAL A 8 13.50 -16.13 -17.45
N ILE A 9 13.59 -15.91 -18.77
CA ILE A 9 12.54 -16.31 -19.72
C ILE A 9 12.40 -17.83 -19.81
N THR A 10 13.50 -18.57 -19.56
CA THR A 10 13.53 -20.03 -19.69
C THR A 10 13.19 -20.75 -18.39
N ASP A 11 13.29 -20.06 -17.24
CA ASP A 11 13.02 -20.65 -15.92
C ASP A 11 11.50 -20.74 -15.64
N PRO A 12 10.92 -21.95 -15.53
CA PRO A 12 9.50 -22.11 -15.21
C PRO A 12 9.13 -21.58 -13.82
N ASN A 13 10.07 -21.48 -12.88
CA ASN A 13 9.82 -20.94 -11.54
C ASN A 13 9.73 -19.41 -11.51
N ALA A 14 10.21 -18.74 -12.55
CA ALA A 14 10.11 -17.28 -12.68
C ALA A 14 8.72 -16.83 -13.16
N ILE A 15 7.87 -17.76 -13.59
CA ILE A 15 6.52 -17.47 -14.09
C ILE A 15 5.58 -17.29 -12.89
N MET A 16 5.02 -16.09 -12.78
CA MET A 16 4.04 -15.75 -11.74
C MET A 16 2.65 -16.27 -12.13
N PRO A 17 1.80 -16.70 -11.17
CA PRO A 17 0.42 -17.11 -11.43
C PRO A 17 -0.52 -15.90 -11.65
N ALA A 18 -0.14 -15.00 -12.55
CA ALA A 18 -0.88 -13.79 -12.93
C ALA A 18 -0.71 -13.54 -14.43
N ALA A 19 -1.74 -13.00 -15.08
CA ALA A 19 -1.72 -12.74 -16.52
C ALA A 19 -2.56 -11.53 -16.90
N PHE A 20 -2.18 -10.86 -17.98
CA PHE A 20 -3.00 -9.86 -18.64
C PHE A 20 -3.84 -10.53 -19.73
N VAL A 21 -5.16 -10.40 -19.64
CA VAL A 21 -6.10 -10.97 -20.61
C VAL A 21 -6.69 -9.86 -21.46
N SER A 22 -6.66 -10.02 -22.78
CA SER A 22 -7.20 -9.05 -23.75
C SER A 22 -8.42 -9.63 -24.47
N PHE A 23 -9.43 -8.78 -24.69
CA PHE A 23 -10.67 -9.15 -25.36
C PHE A 23 -10.84 -8.37 -26.67
N LYS A 24 -11.54 -8.97 -27.64
CA LYS A 24 -11.89 -8.29 -28.90
C LYS A 24 -12.86 -7.12 -28.71
N SER A 25 -13.71 -7.18 -27.68
CA SER A 25 -14.68 -6.14 -27.37
C SER A 25 -14.50 -5.62 -25.94
N ARG A 26 -14.73 -4.32 -25.76
CA ARG A 26 -14.70 -3.66 -24.44
C ARG A 26 -15.76 -4.23 -23.50
N TRP A 27 -16.93 -4.56 -24.05
CA TRP A 27 -18.02 -5.18 -23.30
C TRP A 27 -17.59 -6.55 -22.73
N GLY A 28 -16.90 -7.38 -23.52
CA GLY A 28 -16.40 -8.67 -23.03
C GLY A 28 -15.39 -8.53 -21.88
N ALA A 29 -14.48 -7.55 -21.98
CA ALA A 29 -13.55 -7.24 -20.90
C ALA A 29 -14.30 -6.76 -19.64
N ALA A 30 -15.30 -5.90 -19.81
CA ALA A 30 -16.10 -5.37 -18.70
C ALA A 30 -16.88 -6.45 -17.97
N VAL A 31 -17.48 -7.38 -18.71
CA VAL A 31 -18.20 -8.52 -18.12
C VAL A 31 -17.23 -9.43 -17.37
N CYS A 32 -16.06 -9.74 -17.95
CA CYS A 32 -15.06 -10.57 -17.28
C CYS A 32 -14.60 -9.96 -15.95
N ALA A 33 -14.23 -8.67 -15.95
CA ALA A 33 -13.72 -7.98 -14.77
C ALA A 33 -14.75 -7.77 -13.64
N GLN A 34 -16.05 -7.90 -13.93
CA GLN A 34 -17.13 -7.71 -12.96
C GLN A 34 -17.77 -9.01 -12.48
N THR A 35 -17.42 -10.15 -13.07
CA THR A 35 -18.06 -11.43 -12.78
C THR A 35 -17.11 -12.38 -12.07
N GLN A 36 -17.67 -13.16 -11.14
CA GLN A 36 -16.94 -14.22 -10.46
C GLN A 36 -16.72 -15.39 -11.44
N GLN A 37 -15.46 -15.71 -11.75
CA GLN A 37 -15.12 -16.72 -12.76
C GLN A 37 -15.15 -18.16 -12.22
N SER A 38 -14.95 -18.34 -10.92
CA SER A 38 -14.91 -19.66 -10.26
C SER A 38 -15.76 -19.69 -9.00
N SER A 39 -16.25 -20.88 -8.62
CA SER A 39 -16.96 -21.08 -7.35
C SER A 39 -16.11 -20.66 -6.13
N ASN A 40 -14.79 -20.84 -6.22
CA ASN A 40 -13.88 -20.36 -5.19
C ASN A 40 -13.56 -18.87 -5.41
N PRO A 41 -13.88 -17.98 -4.45
CA PRO A 41 -13.66 -16.54 -4.60
C PRO A 41 -12.19 -16.11 -4.53
N THR A 42 -11.26 -16.99 -4.14
CA THR A 42 -9.82 -16.64 -4.04
C THR A 42 -9.00 -17.03 -5.27
N ILE A 43 -9.62 -17.66 -6.26
CA ILE A 43 -8.97 -18.15 -7.48
C ILE A 43 -9.61 -17.44 -8.67
N TRP A 44 -8.81 -17.14 -9.70
CA TRP A 44 -9.27 -16.40 -10.90
C TRP A 44 -9.89 -15.04 -10.56
N LEU A 45 -9.24 -14.32 -9.65
CA LEU A 45 -9.55 -12.93 -9.34
C LEU A 45 -9.27 -12.09 -10.60
N THR A 46 -10.28 -11.34 -11.03
CA THR A 46 -10.17 -10.46 -12.20
C THR A 46 -10.33 -9.03 -11.75
N GLU A 47 -9.43 -8.17 -12.26
CA GLU A 47 -9.44 -6.75 -11.99
C GLU A 47 -9.19 -6.00 -13.29
N TRP A 48 -9.59 -4.74 -13.32
CA TRP A 48 -9.31 -3.87 -14.44
C TRP A 48 -7.81 -3.60 -14.51
N ALA A 49 -7.16 -4.06 -15.59
CA ALA A 49 -5.75 -3.79 -15.80
C ALA A 49 -5.51 -2.27 -15.89
N PRO A 50 -4.56 -1.72 -15.13
CA PRO A 50 -4.21 -0.30 -15.23
C PRO A 50 -3.47 -0.03 -16.55
N GLU A 51 -3.26 1.25 -16.86
CA GLU A 51 -2.46 1.61 -18.02
C GLU A 51 -1.04 1.04 -17.88
N PRO A 52 -0.38 0.55 -18.95
CA PRO A 52 0.95 -0.08 -18.87
C PRO A 52 2.03 0.75 -18.15
N ARG A 53 1.90 2.09 -18.16
CA ARG A 53 2.80 3.01 -17.46
C ARG A 53 2.55 3.09 -15.95
N ASP A 54 1.34 2.78 -15.51
CA ASP A 54 0.90 2.80 -14.10
C ASP A 54 1.05 1.42 -13.44
N VAL A 55 1.47 0.40 -14.19
CA VAL A 55 1.75 -0.93 -13.64
C VAL A 55 3.04 -0.89 -12.84
N TYR A 56 2.94 -1.16 -11.54
CA TYR A 56 4.10 -1.36 -10.68
C TYR A 56 4.55 -2.83 -10.71
N TRP A 57 5.40 -3.16 -11.69
CA TRP A 57 5.82 -4.53 -12.03
C TRP A 57 6.40 -5.33 -10.85
N ASN A 58 7.13 -4.68 -9.95
CA ASN A 58 7.76 -5.35 -8.81
C ASN A 58 6.74 -5.96 -7.83
N ASN A 59 5.49 -5.47 -7.80
CA ASN A 59 4.45 -6.00 -6.91
C ASN A 59 3.70 -7.19 -7.49
N LEU A 60 3.81 -7.48 -8.79
CA LEU A 60 3.08 -8.58 -9.44
C LEU A 60 3.56 -9.96 -8.97
N ALA A 61 4.78 -10.05 -8.44
CA ALA A 61 5.37 -11.30 -7.96
C ALA A 61 4.84 -11.75 -6.58
N ILE A 62 4.03 -10.92 -5.91
CA ILE A 62 3.59 -11.18 -4.54
C ILE A 62 2.39 -12.15 -4.56
N PRO A 63 2.47 -13.32 -3.90
CA PRO A 63 1.36 -14.26 -3.81
C PRO A 63 0.17 -13.69 -3.02
N PHE A 64 -1.07 -14.01 -3.43
CA PHE A 64 -2.29 -13.47 -2.84
C PHE A 64 -2.37 -13.60 -1.30
N VAL A 65 -1.93 -14.74 -0.75
CA VAL A 65 -1.94 -14.99 0.71
C VAL A 65 -1.02 -14.02 1.45
N GLU A 66 0.13 -13.65 0.87
CA GLU A 66 1.05 -12.68 1.47
C GLU A 66 0.46 -11.27 1.52
N LEU A 67 -0.43 -10.90 0.59
CA LEU A 67 -1.07 -9.58 0.62
C LEU A 67 -1.86 -9.38 1.92
N ALA A 68 -2.60 -10.39 2.37
CA ALA A 68 -3.36 -10.31 3.61
C ALA A 68 -2.46 -10.09 4.84
N VAL A 69 -1.34 -10.83 4.92
CA VAL A 69 -0.37 -10.70 6.01
C VAL A 69 0.31 -9.33 5.99
N ARG A 70 0.77 -8.88 4.81
CA ARG A 70 1.37 -7.55 4.64
C ARG A 70 0.39 -6.44 5.02
N ARG A 71 -0.89 -6.57 4.64
CA ARG A 71 -1.94 -5.62 5.03
C ARG A 71 -2.11 -5.56 6.55
N LEU A 72 -2.08 -6.69 7.24
CA LEU A 72 -2.14 -6.75 8.70
C LEU A 72 -0.94 -6.04 9.34
N ILE A 73 0.28 -6.34 8.87
CA ILE A 73 1.53 -5.73 9.37
C ILE A 73 1.49 -4.21 9.17
N ILE A 74 1.09 -3.72 8.00
CA ILE A 74 1.00 -2.29 7.71
C ILE A 74 -0.06 -1.63 8.61
N SER A 75 -1.22 -2.24 8.81
CA SER A 75 -2.25 -1.71 9.70
C SER A 75 -1.74 -1.54 11.13
N VAL A 76 -1.01 -2.54 11.66
CA VAL A 76 -0.39 -2.47 12.99
C VAL A 76 0.71 -1.40 13.04
N ALA A 77 1.55 -1.30 12.01
CA ALA A 77 2.59 -0.28 11.92
C ALA A 77 2.00 1.14 11.89
N VAL A 78 0.91 1.36 11.13
CA VAL A 78 0.21 2.64 11.07
C VAL A 78 -0.43 2.98 12.41
N PHE A 79 -0.98 2.00 13.13
CA PHE A 79 -1.51 2.23 14.48
C PHE A 79 -0.43 2.75 15.44
N PHE A 80 0.76 2.13 15.43
CA PHE A 80 1.86 2.62 16.26
C PHE A 80 2.36 3.99 15.79
N LEU A 81 2.45 4.20 14.48
CA LEU A 81 2.81 5.50 13.93
C LEU A 81 1.86 6.60 14.44
N THR A 82 0.54 6.42 14.35
CA THR A 82 -0.42 7.43 14.83
C THR A 82 -0.34 7.63 16.34
N PHE A 83 -0.17 6.56 17.12
CA PHE A 83 0.00 6.64 18.57
C PHE A 83 1.24 7.44 18.96
N PHE A 84 2.41 7.13 18.40
CA PHE A 84 3.65 7.86 18.70
C PHE A 84 3.63 9.29 18.17
N PHE A 85 2.91 9.54 17.07
CA PHE A 85 2.75 10.89 16.53
C PHE A 85 1.91 11.81 17.43
N MET A 86 1.20 11.28 18.45
CA MET A 86 0.56 12.12 19.46
C MET A 86 1.56 12.94 20.30
N ILE A 87 2.80 12.45 20.47
CA ILE A 87 3.84 13.15 21.25
C ILE A 87 4.21 14.50 20.62
N PRO A 88 4.65 14.58 19.34
CA PRO A 88 4.95 15.86 18.71
C PRO A 88 3.70 16.74 18.56
N ILE A 89 2.52 16.15 18.35
CA ILE A 89 1.27 16.93 18.33
C ILE A 89 1.07 17.63 19.67
N ALA A 90 1.16 16.91 20.79
CA ALA A 90 1.00 17.50 22.12
C ALA A 90 2.05 18.59 22.41
N PHE A 91 3.29 18.41 21.93
CA PHE A 91 4.34 19.42 22.04
C PHE A 91 4.02 20.69 21.24
N VAL A 92 3.57 20.57 20.00
CA VAL A 92 3.16 21.74 19.20
C VAL A 92 1.95 22.44 19.82
N GLN A 93 0.99 21.67 20.35
CA GLN A 93 -0.21 22.22 21.01
C GLN A 93 0.14 22.96 22.31
N SER A 94 1.12 22.49 23.09
CA SER A 94 1.54 23.19 24.31
C SER A 94 2.24 24.52 23.99
N LEU A 95 2.95 24.62 22.87
CA LEU A 95 3.54 25.88 22.38
C LEU A 95 2.49 26.83 21.80
N ALA A 96 1.35 26.33 21.32
CA ALA A 96 0.28 27.18 20.79
C ALA A 96 -0.59 27.84 21.88
N SER A 97 -0.55 27.31 23.11
CA SER A 97 -1.27 27.86 24.27
C SER A 97 -0.32 28.61 25.20
N ILE A 98 -0.68 29.84 25.59
CA ILE A 98 0.12 30.68 26.51
C ILE A 98 0.31 29.98 27.87
N GLU A 99 -0.75 29.35 28.39
CA GLU A 99 -0.71 28.55 29.63
C GLU A 99 0.21 27.31 29.49
N GLY A 100 0.26 26.73 28.29
CA GLY A 100 1.15 25.62 27.96
C GLY A 100 2.62 26.03 27.95
N ILE A 101 2.94 27.18 27.36
CA ILE A 101 4.29 27.76 27.36
C ILE A 101 4.76 28.07 28.79
N GLU A 102 3.93 28.69 29.63
CA GLU A 102 4.31 29.01 31.01
C GLU A 102 4.62 27.77 31.86
N LYS A 103 3.99 26.64 31.54
CA LYS A 103 4.19 25.36 32.22
C LYS A 103 5.45 24.63 31.73
N VAL A 104 5.77 24.74 30.44
CA VAL A 104 6.95 24.10 29.82
C VAL A 104 8.22 24.96 30.02
N PHE A 105 8.09 26.29 29.99
CA PHE A 105 9.18 27.25 30.11
C PHE A 105 8.87 28.32 31.17
N PRO A 106 9.00 27.98 32.47
CA PRO A 106 8.62 28.87 33.57
C PRO A 106 9.45 30.16 33.65
N PHE A 107 10.58 30.25 32.95
CA PHE A 107 11.41 31.46 32.87
C PHE A 107 10.82 32.56 31.98
N LEU A 108 9.79 32.26 31.15
CA LEU A 108 9.11 33.26 30.31
C LEU A 108 8.00 34.02 31.05
N LYS A 109 7.58 33.55 32.23
CA LYS A 109 6.59 34.21 33.11
C LYS A 109 6.83 35.71 33.37
N PRO A 110 8.08 36.22 33.49
CA PRO A 110 8.31 37.64 33.69
C PRO A 110 8.20 38.47 32.40
N ILE A 111 8.28 37.84 31.23
CA ILE A 111 8.33 38.49 29.89
C ILE A 111 6.95 38.51 29.24
N ILE A 112 6.16 37.47 29.48
CA ILE A 112 4.77 37.35 29.04
C ILE A 112 3.90 38.02 30.13
N LYS A 113 3.58 39.30 29.94
CA LYS A 113 2.64 40.06 30.77
C LYS A 113 1.57 40.66 29.88
#